data_AF-A0A6L7U5I0-F1
#
_entry.id   AF-A0A6L7U5I0-F1
#
_cell.length_a   1.000
_cell.length_b   1.000
_cell.length_c   1.000
_cell.angle_alpha   90.00
_cell.angle_beta   90.00
_cell.angle_gamma   90.00
#
_symmetry.space_group_name_H-M   'P 1'
#
loop_
_entity.id
_entity.type
_entity.pdbx_description
1 polymer ?
#
loop_
_entity_poly.entity_id
_entity_poly.type
_entity_poly.pdbx_seq_one_letter_code
_entity_poly.pdbx_strand_id
1 'polypeptide(L)'
;MISKPSSTWSDMPIPPGEILAEELEARGMTQRELAIRLGRPAQVVNEIVNAKKAITPDTALELEMVLGIDAYYWANLESLYRMTLARQRARDDLVAGVAALDCYPIREMTKRGWIKAGLDKPGKVKALQMFLGMAVVEPRAYTEAIGFRITETAQRKVSLGALSVWLRKGELEAQNACTATYDAETFRQALLNIRRLTLQPLKEFIPTMSALCVGAGVAFCLVPELPRSGANGVARWLPDGQALIQMSLRHKWADVFWFSFFHEACHILRHRRQRRIVVDGLGGEPALTEMETEADAFASDMLIPPGSWQDFCNDGEFSLAATREFARSVEIAPFIVVGRLQKEKWIGYNQLATLKTRYEWSDL
;
A
#
# COMPACT_ATOMS: atom_id res chain seq x y z
N MET A 1 3.07 -21.76 13.30
CA MET A 1 1.61 -21.89 13.47
C MET A 1 1.27 -21.55 14.91
N ILE A 2 0.83 -20.31 15.18
CA ILE A 2 0.28 -19.95 16.49
C ILE A 2 -1.23 -20.08 16.34
N SER A 3 -1.80 -21.09 16.99
CA SER A 3 -3.23 -21.31 17.09
C SER A 3 -3.92 -20.04 17.61
N LYS A 4 -4.93 -19.54 16.89
CA LYS A 4 -5.82 -18.50 17.43
C LYS A 4 -6.46 -19.04 18.71
N PRO A 5 -6.35 -18.36 19.87
CA PRO A 5 -7.22 -18.70 20.98
C PRO A 5 -8.66 -18.43 20.53
N SER A 6 -9.53 -19.44 20.62
CA SER A 6 -10.97 -19.24 20.53
C SER A 6 -11.36 -18.28 21.63
N SER A 7 -11.81 -17.09 21.25
CA SER A 7 -12.27 -16.06 22.18
C SER A 7 -13.56 -16.53 22.87
N THR A 8 -13.43 -17.24 23.99
CA THR A 8 -14.51 -17.55 24.95
C THR A 8 -14.73 -16.36 25.88
N TRP A 9 -14.80 -15.14 25.34
CA TRP A 9 -15.07 -13.94 26.14
C TRP A 9 -16.49 -13.47 25.83
N SER A 10 -17.28 -13.28 26.88
CA SER A 10 -18.64 -12.73 26.77
C SER A 10 -18.58 -11.33 26.14
N ASP A 11 -19.45 -11.05 25.16
CA ASP A 11 -19.64 -9.72 24.57
C ASP A 11 -20.38 -8.74 25.51
N MET A 12 -20.78 -9.22 26.70
CA MET A 12 -21.43 -8.42 27.73
C MET A 12 -20.39 -7.65 28.56
N PRO A 13 -20.46 -6.31 28.61
CA PRO A 13 -19.53 -5.50 29.38
C PRO A 13 -19.97 -5.52 30.86
N ILE A 14 -19.38 -6.42 31.65
CA ILE A 14 -19.61 -6.47 33.11
C ILE A 14 -18.70 -5.43 33.77
N PRO A 15 -19.23 -4.38 34.42
CA PRO A 15 -18.42 -3.42 35.12
C PRO A 15 -17.74 -4.05 36.34
N PRO A 16 -16.44 -3.77 36.60
CA PRO A 16 -15.75 -4.27 37.79
C PRO A 16 -16.40 -3.79 39.09
N GLY A 17 -17.08 -2.65 39.04
CA GLY A 17 -17.84 -2.10 40.15
C GLY A 17 -19.00 -2.99 40.62
N GLU A 18 -19.62 -3.76 39.72
CA GLU A 18 -20.65 -4.74 40.09
C GLU A 18 -20.04 -5.91 40.86
N ILE A 19 -18.90 -6.44 40.38
CA ILE A 19 -18.14 -7.49 41.08
C ILE A 19 -17.64 -7.00 42.44
N LEU A 20 -17.19 -5.74 42.52
CA LEU A 20 -16.80 -5.12 43.79
C LEU A 20 -17.99 -5.02 44.75
N ALA A 21 -19.19 -4.70 44.26
CA ALA A 21 -20.39 -4.64 45.09
C ALA A 21 -20.79 -6.02 45.62
N GLU A 22 -20.74 -7.06 44.79
CA GLU A 22 -20.98 -8.45 45.19
C GLU A 22 -19.98 -8.91 46.26
N GLU A 23 -18.70 -8.58 46.09
CA GLU A 23 -17.64 -8.92 47.05
C GLU A 23 -17.85 -8.20 48.40
N LEU A 24 -18.28 -6.94 48.36
CA LEU A 24 -18.63 -6.17 49.55
C LEU A 24 -19.82 -6.77 50.29
N GLU A 25 -20.87 -7.16 49.56
CA GLU A 25 -22.06 -7.81 50.12
C GLU A 25 -21.71 -9.15 50.76
N ALA A 26 -20.93 -9.99 50.08
CA ALA A 26 -20.49 -11.30 50.61
C ALA A 26 -19.71 -11.18 51.93
N ARG A 27 -19.03 -10.05 52.15
CA ARG A 27 -18.27 -9.74 53.38
C ARG A 27 -19.06 -8.94 54.41
N GLY A 28 -20.31 -8.58 54.12
CA GLY A 28 -21.09 -7.66 54.97
C GLY A 28 -20.45 -6.27 55.12
N MET A 29 -19.65 -5.85 54.15
CA MET A 29 -18.92 -4.57 54.17
C MET A 29 -19.69 -3.50 53.39
N THR A 30 -19.89 -2.32 53.97
CA THR A 30 -20.55 -1.21 53.26
C THR A 30 -19.56 -0.47 52.35
N GLN A 31 -20.05 0.19 51.30
CA GLN A 31 -19.20 1.08 50.45
C GLN A 31 -18.53 2.19 51.28
N ARG A 32 -19.21 2.70 52.32
CA ARG A 32 -18.66 3.70 53.24
C ARG A 32 -17.49 3.14 54.03
N GLU A 33 -17.63 1.92 54.54
CA GLU A 33 -16.55 1.23 55.24
C GLU A 33 -15.35 1.00 54.32
N LEU A 34 -15.58 0.51 53.10
CA LEU A 34 -14.52 0.36 52.10
C LEU A 34 -13.82 1.71 51.84
N ALA A 35 -14.56 2.79 51.66
CA ALA A 35 -14.00 4.11 51.41
C ALA A 35 -13.08 4.59 52.54
N ILE A 36 -13.47 4.36 53.80
CA ILE A 36 -12.64 4.66 54.97
C ILE A 36 -11.34 3.83 54.93
N ARG A 37 -11.43 2.52 54.64
CA ARG A 37 -10.26 1.63 54.57
C ARG A 37 -9.30 1.96 53.43
N LEU A 38 -9.82 2.42 52.30
CA LEU A 38 -9.03 2.89 51.16
C LEU A 38 -8.47 4.32 51.38
N GLY A 39 -8.91 5.04 52.41
CA GLY A 39 -8.56 6.44 52.61
C GLY A 39 -9.12 7.37 51.53
N ARG A 40 -10.28 7.01 50.92
CA ARG A 40 -10.90 7.75 49.81
C ARG A 40 -12.28 8.30 50.19
N PRO A 41 -12.75 9.39 49.55
CA PRO A 41 -14.13 9.83 49.72
C PRO A 41 -15.12 8.74 49.30
N ALA A 42 -16.21 8.56 50.06
CA ALA A 42 -17.26 7.58 49.75
C ALA A 42 -17.85 7.74 48.34
N GLN A 43 -17.86 8.97 47.81
CA GLN A 43 -18.25 9.25 46.43
C GLN A 43 -17.38 8.51 45.41
N VAL A 44 -16.08 8.36 45.64
CA VAL A 44 -15.17 7.66 44.71
C VAL A 44 -15.52 6.19 44.63
N VAL A 45 -15.73 5.54 45.78
CA VAL A 45 -16.14 4.12 45.83
C VAL A 45 -17.51 3.94 45.19
N ASN A 46 -18.45 4.85 45.44
CA ASN A 46 -19.77 4.81 44.82
C ASN A 46 -19.69 4.98 43.29
N GLU A 47 -18.84 5.85 42.78
CA GLU A 47 -18.63 6.05 41.35
C GLU A 47 -17.95 4.84 40.70
N ILE A 48 -17.04 4.14 41.41
CA ILE A 48 -16.44 2.88 40.94
C ILE A 48 -17.52 1.79 40.83
N VAL A 49 -18.31 1.60 41.89
CA VAL A 49 -19.40 0.61 41.90
C VAL A 49 -20.40 0.85 40.77
N ASN A 50 -20.72 2.12 40.48
CA ASN A 50 -21.63 2.50 39.40
C ASN A 50 -20.94 2.65 38.02
N ALA A 51 -19.72 2.13 37.83
CA ALA A 51 -18.94 2.18 36.59
C ALA A 51 -18.62 3.59 36.04
N LYS A 52 -18.84 4.64 36.83
CA LYS A 52 -18.55 6.03 36.48
C LYS A 52 -17.06 6.35 36.61
N LYS A 53 -16.37 5.68 37.53
CA LYS A 53 -14.91 5.71 37.67
C LYS A 53 -14.30 4.34 37.40
N ALA A 54 -13.12 4.37 36.81
CA ALA A 54 -12.32 3.17 36.56
C ALA A 54 -11.59 2.75 37.84
N ILE A 55 -11.40 1.44 38.01
CA ILE A 55 -10.39 0.94 38.95
C ILE A 55 -9.01 1.16 38.33
N THR A 56 -8.28 2.16 38.82
CA THR A 56 -6.90 2.41 38.40
C THR A 56 -5.94 1.39 39.01
N PRO A 57 -4.71 1.24 38.49
CA PRO A 57 -3.70 0.37 39.12
C PRO A 57 -3.48 0.66 40.61
N ASP A 58 -3.43 1.94 41.01
CA ASP A 58 -3.31 2.33 42.42
C ASP A 58 -4.54 1.89 43.24
N THR A 59 -5.74 2.08 42.70
CA THR A 59 -6.98 1.63 43.35
C THR A 59 -6.99 0.11 43.49
N ALA A 60 -6.46 -0.63 42.50
CA ALA A 60 -6.38 -2.08 42.56
C ALA A 60 -5.43 -2.56 43.67
N LEU A 61 -4.27 -1.92 43.85
CA LEU A 61 -3.35 -2.22 44.96
C LEU A 61 -3.99 -1.94 46.32
N GLU A 62 -4.75 -0.85 46.44
CA GLU A 62 -5.48 -0.53 47.66
C GLU A 62 -6.60 -1.54 47.94
N LEU A 63 -7.35 -1.96 46.91
CA LEU A 63 -8.35 -3.01 47.01
C LEU A 63 -7.72 -4.34 47.42
N GLU A 64 -6.53 -4.67 46.95
CA GLU A 64 -5.79 -5.85 47.38
C GLU A 64 -5.46 -5.81 48.87
N MET A 65 -4.96 -4.67 49.36
CA MET A 65 -4.68 -4.51 50.80
C MET A 65 -5.93 -4.66 51.68
N VAL A 66 -7.10 -4.24 51.19
CA VAL A 66 -8.35 -4.26 51.98
C VAL A 66 -9.12 -5.58 51.84
N LEU A 67 -9.14 -6.17 50.65
CA LEU A 67 -9.95 -7.35 50.31
C LEU A 67 -9.12 -8.63 50.21
N GLY A 68 -7.79 -8.54 50.13
CA GLY A 68 -6.91 -9.71 49.95
C GLY A 68 -7.05 -10.38 48.58
N ILE A 69 -7.65 -9.68 47.61
CA ILE A 69 -7.79 -10.13 46.22
C ILE A 69 -6.74 -9.40 45.40
N ASP A 70 -5.90 -10.16 44.68
CA ASP A 70 -4.78 -9.67 43.88
C ASP A 70 -5.15 -8.43 43.02
N ALA A 71 -4.34 -7.37 43.07
CA ALA A 71 -4.55 -6.16 42.28
C ALA A 71 -4.62 -6.45 40.77
N TYR A 72 -3.90 -7.46 40.29
CA TYR A 72 -3.95 -7.92 38.90
C TYR A 72 -5.34 -8.40 38.51
N TYR A 73 -6.08 -9.04 39.42
CA TYR A 73 -7.46 -9.45 39.18
C TYR A 73 -8.35 -8.24 38.88
N TRP A 74 -8.31 -7.22 39.74
CA TRP A 74 -9.10 -6.00 39.59
C TRP A 74 -8.72 -5.21 38.33
N ALA A 75 -7.41 -5.07 38.06
CA ALA A 75 -6.92 -4.39 36.86
C ALA A 75 -7.36 -5.11 35.57
N ASN A 76 -7.36 -6.44 35.58
CA ASN A 76 -7.84 -7.22 34.43
C ASN A 76 -9.34 -7.11 34.21
N LEU A 77 -10.14 -7.10 35.28
CA LEU A 77 -11.58 -6.86 35.18
C LEU A 77 -11.85 -5.49 34.51
N GLU A 78 -11.17 -4.44 34.96
CA GLU A 78 -11.30 -3.10 34.37
C GLU A 78 -10.86 -3.10 32.90
N SER A 79 -9.71 -3.70 32.59
CA SER A 79 -9.20 -3.79 31.23
C SER A 79 -10.18 -4.52 30.31
N LEU A 80 -10.73 -5.66 30.76
CA LEU A 80 -11.71 -6.44 30.02
C LEU A 80 -12.99 -5.63 29.76
N TYR A 81 -13.53 -4.99 30.80
CA TYR A 81 -14.72 -4.15 30.70
C TYR A 81 -14.54 -3.02 29.68
N ARG A 82 -13.45 -2.26 29.79
CA ARG A 82 -13.15 -1.15 28.88
C ARG A 82 -12.91 -1.61 27.45
N MET A 83 -12.22 -2.74 27.27
CA MET A 83 -12.02 -3.35 25.95
C MET A 83 -13.34 -3.77 25.32
N THR A 84 -14.28 -4.34 26.09
CA THR A 84 -15.60 -4.72 25.58
C THR A 84 -16.43 -3.50 25.17
N LEU A 85 -16.43 -2.43 25.97
CA LEU A 85 -17.07 -1.16 25.60
C LEU A 85 -16.44 -0.55 24.33
N ALA A 86 -15.12 -0.57 24.22
CA ALA A 86 -14.41 -0.06 23.05
C ALA A 86 -14.74 -0.89 21.79
N ARG A 87 -14.84 -2.22 21.91
CA ARG A 87 -15.28 -3.10 20.82
C ARG A 87 -16.72 -2.83 20.39
N GLN A 88 -17.61 -2.52 21.33
CA GLN A 88 -18.98 -2.13 21.00
C GLN A 88 -19.00 -0.83 20.18
N ARG A 89 -18.32 0.23 20.65
CA ARG A 89 -18.19 1.48 19.90
C ARG A 89 -17.57 1.29 18.53
N ALA A 90 -16.50 0.50 18.44
CA ALA A 90 -15.87 0.18 17.16
C ALA A 90 -16.84 -0.55 16.20
N ARG A 91 -17.78 -1.36 16.70
CA ARG A 91 -18.83 -1.95 15.84
C ARG A 91 -19.76 -0.88 15.29
N ASP A 92 -20.15 0.10 16.09
CA ASP A 92 -20.99 1.23 15.64
C ASP A 92 -20.25 2.09 14.60
N ASP A 93 -18.95 2.35 14.81
CA ASP A 93 -18.10 3.07 13.85
C ASP A 93 -18.01 2.35 12.50
N LEU A 94 -17.96 1.01 12.50
CA LEU A 94 -17.99 0.22 11.26
C LEU A 94 -19.31 0.37 10.52
N VAL A 95 -20.43 0.53 11.23
CA VAL A 95 -21.74 0.81 10.62
C VAL A 95 -21.77 2.21 10.03
N ALA A 96 -21.23 3.20 10.75
CA ALA A 96 -21.11 4.58 10.26
C ALA A 96 -20.23 4.69 8.99
N GLY A 97 -19.14 3.91 8.94
CA GLY A 97 -18.21 3.89 7.80
C GLY A 97 -18.74 3.22 6.53
N VAL A 98 -19.96 2.66 6.52
CA VAL A 98 -20.52 1.94 5.37
C VAL A 98 -20.59 2.83 4.12
N ALA A 99 -20.89 4.12 4.27
CA ALA A 99 -20.98 5.05 3.14
C ALA A 99 -19.64 5.20 2.39
N ALA A 100 -18.51 5.12 3.10
CA ALA A 100 -17.19 5.24 2.49
C ALA A 100 -16.90 4.13 1.47
N LEU A 101 -17.52 2.95 1.61
CA LEU A 101 -17.33 1.81 0.70
C LEU A 101 -17.60 2.17 -0.77
N ASP A 102 -18.52 3.10 -1.04
CA ASP A 102 -18.89 3.52 -2.39
C ASP A 102 -17.75 4.24 -3.13
N CYS A 103 -16.76 4.76 -2.40
CA CYS A 103 -15.58 5.39 -2.97
C CYS A 103 -14.47 4.40 -3.34
N TYR A 104 -14.59 3.12 -2.98
CA TYR A 104 -13.56 2.10 -3.17
C TYR A 104 -14.02 0.97 -4.11
N PRO A 105 -13.10 0.30 -4.82
CA PRO A 105 -13.43 -0.80 -5.72
C PRO A 105 -13.64 -2.13 -4.97
N ILE A 106 -14.51 -2.14 -3.96
CA ILE A 106 -14.73 -3.29 -3.05
C ILE A 106 -15.09 -4.58 -3.78
N ARG A 107 -15.93 -4.49 -4.82
CA ARG A 107 -16.31 -5.64 -5.65
C ARG A 107 -15.09 -6.26 -6.34
N GLU A 108 -14.22 -5.43 -6.89
CA GLU A 108 -13.01 -5.88 -7.59
C GLU A 108 -11.98 -6.43 -6.60
N MET A 109 -11.80 -5.78 -5.45
CA MET A 109 -10.95 -6.31 -4.36
C MET A 109 -11.41 -7.70 -3.91
N THR A 110 -12.72 -7.91 -3.79
CA THR A 110 -13.30 -9.21 -3.41
C THR A 110 -13.07 -10.24 -4.51
N LYS A 111 -13.35 -9.89 -5.78
CA LYS A 111 -13.15 -10.77 -6.94
C LYS A 111 -11.69 -11.26 -7.06
N ARG A 112 -10.73 -10.39 -6.73
CA ARG A 112 -9.29 -10.67 -6.76
C ARG A 112 -8.77 -11.34 -5.48
N GLY A 113 -9.63 -11.59 -4.50
CA GLY A 113 -9.23 -12.20 -3.22
C GLY A 113 -8.40 -11.28 -2.31
N TRP A 114 -8.36 -9.98 -2.57
CA TRP A 114 -7.63 -9.02 -1.73
C TRP A 114 -8.36 -8.73 -0.40
N ILE A 115 -9.67 -8.93 -0.39
CA ILE A 115 -10.50 -8.99 0.81
C ILE A 115 -11.41 -10.21 0.76
N LYS A 116 -11.79 -10.72 1.94
CA LYS A 116 -12.63 -11.92 2.06
C LYS A 116 -14.02 -11.70 1.44
N ALA A 117 -14.50 -12.69 0.68
CA ALA A 117 -15.85 -12.71 0.13
C ALA A 117 -16.93 -13.02 1.18
N GLY A 118 -18.18 -12.68 0.86
CA GLY A 118 -19.36 -12.99 1.70
C GLY A 118 -19.49 -12.16 2.97
N LEU A 119 -18.68 -11.12 3.15
CA LEU A 119 -18.81 -10.19 4.28
C LEU A 119 -20.05 -9.31 4.13
N ASP A 120 -20.67 -8.96 5.26
CA ASP A 120 -21.68 -7.90 5.35
C ASP A 120 -21.04 -6.51 5.19
N LYS A 121 -21.85 -5.44 5.18
CA LYS A 121 -21.31 -4.09 4.94
C LYS A 121 -20.30 -3.65 6.03
N PRO A 122 -20.58 -3.76 7.34
CA PRO A 122 -19.60 -3.43 8.38
C PRO A 122 -18.34 -4.31 8.32
N GLY A 123 -18.49 -5.61 8.02
CA GLY A 123 -17.36 -6.51 7.81
C GLY A 123 -16.46 -6.08 6.66
N LYS A 124 -17.03 -5.56 5.56
CA LYS A 124 -16.26 -4.98 4.45
C LYS A 124 -15.52 -3.71 4.84
N VAL A 125 -16.12 -2.83 5.65
CA VAL A 125 -15.43 -1.64 6.19
C VAL A 125 -14.21 -2.05 6.99
N LYS A 126 -14.37 -3.02 7.90
CA LYS A 126 -13.25 -3.57 8.68
C LYS A 126 -12.16 -4.18 7.81
N ALA A 127 -12.54 -4.97 6.80
CA ALA A 127 -11.59 -5.56 5.87
C ALA A 127 -10.82 -4.49 5.08
N LEU A 128 -11.49 -3.42 4.64
CA LEU A 128 -10.86 -2.29 3.96
C LEU A 128 -9.90 -1.53 4.89
N GLN A 129 -10.31 -1.23 6.12
CA GLN A 129 -9.45 -0.62 7.15
C GLN A 129 -8.18 -1.43 7.37
N MET A 130 -8.31 -2.74 7.57
CA MET A 130 -7.17 -3.65 7.74
C MET A 130 -6.27 -3.71 6.49
N PHE A 131 -6.87 -3.74 5.29
CA PHE A 131 -6.11 -3.75 4.04
C PHE A 131 -5.29 -2.47 3.87
N LEU A 132 -5.93 -1.30 4.08
CA LEU A 132 -5.29 0.02 3.99
C LEU A 132 -4.34 0.31 5.16
N GLY A 133 -4.43 -0.43 6.26
CA GLY A 133 -3.69 -0.13 7.49
C GLY A 133 -4.19 1.14 8.18
N MET A 134 -5.48 1.47 8.02
CA MET A 134 -6.07 2.72 8.47
C MET A 134 -7.25 2.47 9.40
N ALA A 135 -7.31 3.17 10.54
CA ALA A 135 -8.46 3.10 11.45
C ALA A 135 -9.70 3.78 10.87
N VAL A 136 -9.51 4.80 10.03
CA VAL A 136 -10.59 5.54 9.33
C VAL A 136 -10.33 5.47 7.84
N VAL A 137 -11.36 5.13 7.07
CA VAL A 137 -11.27 4.98 5.61
C VAL A 137 -12.06 6.08 4.94
N GLU A 138 -11.33 7.04 4.37
CA GLU A 138 -11.85 8.13 3.56
C GLU A 138 -11.01 8.23 2.28
N PRO A 139 -11.58 8.67 1.13
CA PRO A 139 -10.95 8.53 -0.19
C PRO A 139 -9.53 9.11 -0.31
N ARG A 140 -9.18 10.11 0.51
CA ARG A 140 -7.88 10.79 0.51
C ARG A 140 -6.93 10.35 1.62
N ALA A 141 -7.45 9.73 2.68
CA ALA A 141 -6.70 9.52 3.92
C ALA A 141 -5.40 8.75 3.67
N TYR A 142 -5.45 7.72 2.84
CA TYR A 142 -4.27 6.92 2.52
C TYR A 142 -3.26 7.70 1.66
N THR A 143 -3.69 8.35 0.58
CA THR A 143 -2.80 9.13 -0.29
C THR A 143 -2.13 10.28 0.45
N GLU A 144 -2.85 10.93 1.38
CA GLU A 144 -2.29 11.99 2.22
C GLU A 144 -1.28 11.44 3.24
N ALA A 145 -1.58 10.29 3.87
CA ALA A 145 -0.70 9.65 4.83
C ALA A 145 0.67 9.27 4.24
N ILE A 146 0.71 8.90 2.95
CA ILE A 146 1.95 8.58 2.24
C ILE A 146 2.59 9.81 1.57
N GLY A 147 2.01 11.01 1.71
CA GLY A 147 2.53 12.24 1.12
C GLY A 147 2.36 12.35 -0.40
N PHE A 148 1.45 11.56 -1.01
CA PHE A 148 1.15 11.66 -2.43
C PHE A 148 0.37 12.95 -2.74
N ARG A 149 0.83 13.71 -3.74
CA ARG A 149 0.19 14.94 -4.21
C ARG A 149 -0.25 14.77 -5.65
N ILE A 150 -1.52 15.06 -5.92
CA ILE A 150 -2.12 14.98 -7.25
C ILE A 150 -2.89 16.27 -7.53
N THR A 151 -2.75 16.81 -8.74
CA THR A 151 -3.42 18.06 -9.14
C THR A 151 -4.95 17.89 -9.13
N GLU A 152 -5.70 18.96 -8.84
CA GLU A 152 -7.17 18.91 -8.85
C GLU A 152 -7.75 18.41 -10.18
N THR A 153 -7.14 18.83 -11.30
CA THR A 153 -7.55 18.41 -12.64
C THR A 153 -7.36 16.91 -12.86
N ALA A 154 -6.25 16.33 -12.39
CA ALA A 154 -6.01 14.90 -12.47
C ALA A 154 -6.92 14.12 -11.51
N GLN A 155 -7.19 14.64 -10.30
CA GLN A 155 -8.12 14.03 -9.35
C GLN A 155 -9.51 13.81 -9.93
N ARG A 156 -10.03 14.74 -10.73
CA ARG A 156 -11.36 14.61 -11.36
C ARG A 156 -11.47 13.43 -12.33
N LYS A 157 -10.35 12.90 -12.82
CA LYS A 157 -10.30 11.80 -13.78
C LYS A 157 -10.05 10.44 -13.12
N VAL A 158 -9.87 10.41 -11.79
CA VAL A 158 -9.35 9.25 -11.06
C VAL A 158 -10.19 8.99 -9.81
N SER A 159 -10.42 7.72 -9.49
CA SER A 159 -10.93 7.31 -8.19
C SER A 159 -9.77 7.22 -7.19
N LEU A 160 -9.73 8.15 -6.23
CA LEU A 160 -8.70 8.15 -5.17
C LEU A 160 -8.79 6.91 -4.28
N GLY A 161 -9.99 6.36 -4.06
CA GLY A 161 -10.13 5.08 -3.36
C GLY A 161 -9.53 3.91 -4.15
N ALA A 162 -9.72 3.86 -5.47
CA ALA A 162 -9.08 2.84 -6.31
C ALA A 162 -7.57 3.00 -6.38
N LEU A 163 -7.07 4.24 -6.47
CA LEU A 163 -5.64 4.54 -6.43
C LEU A 163 -5.03 4.13 -5.07
N SER A 164 -5.69 4.47 -3.95
CA SER A 164 -5.24 4.10 -2.60
C SER A 164 -5.11 2.58 -2.45
N VAL A 165 -6.11 1.84 -2.91
CA VAL A 165 -6.08 0.37 -2.87
C VAL A 165 -4.95 -0.18 -3.74
N TRP A 166 -4.75 0.37 -4.94
CA TRP A 166 -3.68 -0.07 -5.84
C TRP A 166 -2.31 0.19 -5.21
N LEU A 167 -2.03 1.41 -4.74
CA LEU A 167 -0.79 1.77 -4.06
C LEU A 167 -0.52 0.88 -2.84
N ARG A 168 -1.53 0.69 -1.98
CA ARG A 168 -1.39 -0.18 -0.80
C ARG A 168 -1.10 -1.62 -1.18
N LYS A 169 -1.71 -2.12 -2.26
CA LYS A 169 -1.44 -3.48 -2.71
C LYS A 169 0.03 -3.68 -3.06
N GLY A 170 0.67 -2.72 -3.75
CA GLY A 170 2.09 -2.81 -4.05
C GLY A 170 2.99 -2.73 -2.82
N GLU A 171 2.61 -1.93 -1.82
CA GLU A 171 3.27 -1.93 -0.49
C GLU A 171 3.21 -3.30 0.18
N LEU A 172 2.05 -3.93 0.21
CA LEU A 172 1.88 -5.26 0.82
C LEU A 172 2.68 -6.34 0.07
N GLU A 173 2.80 -6.23 -1.25
CA GLU A 173 3.66 -7.14 -2.04
C GLU A 173 5.15 -6.90 -1.73
N ALA A 174 5.58 -5.63 -1.64
CA ALA A 174 6.96 -5.27 -1.31
C ALA A 174 7.38 -5.73 0.09
N GLN A 175 6.48 -5.64 1.07
CA GLN A 175 6.72 -6.14 2.44
C GLN A 175 7.01 -7.65 2.50
N ASN A 176 6.51 -8.42 1.53
CA ASN A 176 6.80 -9.85 1.41
C ASN A 176 8.09 -10.12 0.64
N ALA A 177 8.69 -9.11 -0.01
CA ALA A 177 9.93 -9.24 -0.75
C ALA A 177 11.13 -9.11 0.20
N CYS A 178 11.92 -10.18 0.33
CA CYS A 178 13.21 -10.13 1.03
C CYS A 178 14.28 -9.49 0.14
N THR A 179 14.36 -8.16 0.16
CA THR A 179 15.34 -7.41 -0.65
C THR A 179 16.68 -7.28 0.06
N ALA A 180 17.76 -7.19 -0.73
CA ALA A 180 19.05 -6.74 -0.22
C ALA A 180 18.98 -5.29 0.28
N THR A 181 20.02 -4.82 0.95
CA THR A 181 20.20 -3.38 1.19
C THR A 181 20.37 -2.68 -0.15
N TYR A 182 19.65 -1.58 -0.35
CA TYR A 182 19.74 -0.82 -1.60
C TYR A 182 21.16 -0.35 -1.90
N ASP A 183 21.61 -0.63 -3.12
CA ASP A 183 22.85 -0.12 -3.68
C ASP A 183 22.63 0.44 -5.09
N ALA A 184 22.96 1.72 -5.27
CA ALA A 184 22.66 2.44 -6.51
C ALA A 184 23.44 1.89 -7.70
N GLU A 185 24.69 1.44 -7.50
CA GLU A 185 25.50 0.92 -8.59
C GLU A 185 25.06 -0.48 -9.01
N THR A 186 24.78 -1.35 -8.04
CA THR A 186 24.16 -2.65 -8.28
C THR A 186 22.84 -2.50 -9.01
N PHE A 187 22.02 -1.50 -8.67
CA PHE A 187 20.77 -1.23 -9.39
C PHE A 187 21.03 -0.76 -10.84
N ARG A 188 22.02 0.12 -11.09
CA ARG A 188 22.40 0.49 -12.47
C ARG A 188 22.82 -0.72 -13.30
N GLN A 189 23.64 -1.60 -12.73
CA GLN A 189 24.05 -2.84 -13.41
C GLN A 189 22.86 -3.78 -13.66
N ALA A 190 21.95 -3.89 -12.68
CA ALA A 190 20.70 -4.63 -12.84
C ALA A 190 19.87 -4.07 -14.01
N LEU A 191 19.74 -2.75 -14.14
CA LEU A 191 19.00 -2.11 -15.24
C LEU A 191 19.60 -2.42 -16.62
N LEU A 192 20.93 -2.48 -16.75
CA LEU A 192 21.60 -2.89 -18.00
C LEU A 192 21.26 -4.34 -18.37
N ASN A 193 21.17 -5.24 -17.39
CA ASN A 193 20.74 -6.63 -17.62
C ASN A 193 19.24 -6.72 -17.94
N ILE A 194 18.40 -5.96 -17.22
CA ILE A 194 16.95 -5.91 -17.42
C ILE A 194 16.60 -5.42 -18.83
N ARG A 195 17.34 -4.44 -19.36
CA ARG A 195 17.18 -3.93 -20.73
C ARG A 195 17.18 -5.04 -21.79
N ARG A 196 18.06 -6.03 -21.64
CA ARG A 196 18.18 -7.16 -22.57
C ARG A 196 16.98 -8.11 -22.49
N LEU A 197 16.26 -8.10 -21.37
CA LEU A 197 15.07 -8.94 -21.19
C LEU A 197 13.88 -8.50 -22.04
N THR A 198 13.93 -7.33 -22.69
CA THR A 198 12.93 -6.93 -23.70
C THR A 198 12.75 -7.97 -24.81
N LEU A 199 13.78 -8.77 -25.09
CA LEU A 199 13.77 -9.84 -26.08
C LEU A 199 13.09 -11.14 -25.60
N GLN A 200 12.78 -11.24 -24.32
CA GLN A 200 12.20 -12.43 -23.69
C GLN A 200 10.67 -12.30 -23.54
N PRO A 201 9.93 -13.41 -23.49
CA PRO A 201 8.50 -13.39 -23.22
C PRO A 201 8.19 -13.00 -21.76
N LEU A 202 6.98 -12.48 -21.52
CA LEU A 202 6.51 -11.95 -20.22
C LEU A 202 6.77 -12.91 -19.05
N LYS A 203 6.38 -14.17 -19.21
CA LYS A 203 6.57 -15.24 -18.21
C LYS A 203 8.02 -15.47 -17.80
N GLU A 204 8.96 -15.22 -18.70
CA GLU A 204 10.39 -15.48 -18.47
C GLU A 204 11.10 -14.26 -17.89
N PHE A 205 10.79 -13.05 -18.39
CA PHE A 205 11.47 -11.87 -17.89
C PHE A 205 10.97 -11.38 -16.54
N ILE A 206 9.69 -11.56 -16.19
CA ILE A 206 9.14 -11.01 -14.95
C ILE A 206 9.84 -11.58 -13.70
N PRO A 207 10.03 -12.91 -13.56
CA PRO A 207 10.79 -13.47 -12.45
C PRO A 207 12.25 -13.00 -12.44
N THR A 208 12.89 -12.96 -13.61
CA THR A 208 14.30 -12.55 -13.76
C THR A 208 14.50 -11.09 -13.38
N MET A 209 13.63 -10.21 -13.87
CA MET A 209 13.64 -8.79 -13.56
C MET A 209 13.39 -8.54 -12.07
N SER A 210 12.43 -9.26 -11.47
CA SER A 210 12.18 -9.19 -10.03
C SER A 210 13.42 -9.58 -9.23
N ALA A 211 14.08 -10.69 -9.57
CA ALA A 211 15.31 -11.12 -8.91
C ALA A 211 16.45 -10.10 -9.01
N LEU A 212 16.64 -9.49 -10.20
CA LEU A 212 17.64 -8.44 -10.42
C LEU A 212 17.36 -7.19 -9.57
N CYS A 213 16.10 -6.76 -9.49
CA CYS A 213 15.68 -5.64 -8.64
C CYS A 213 15.89 -5.97 -7.15
N VAL A 214 15.44 -7.14 -6.69
CA VAL A 214 15.54 -7.59 -5.29
C VAL A 214 16.99 -7.65 -4.84
N GLY A 215 17.89 -8.16 -5.68
CA GLY A 215 19.34 -8.21 -5.42
C GLY A 215 19.99 -6.82 -5.32
N ALA A 216 19.39 -5.79 -5.94
CA ALA A 216 19.82 -4.40 -5.85
C ALA A 216 19.12 -3.61 -4.72
N GLY A 217 18.27 -4.26 -3.93
CA GLY A 217 17.49 -3.64 -2.85
C GLY A 217 16.25 -2.86 -3.32
N VAL A 218 15.70 -3.23 -4.47
CA VAL A 218 14.45 -2.67 -5.02
C VAL A 218 13.39 -3.77 -5.11
N ALA A 219 12.28 -3.61 -4.39
CA ALA A 219 11.11 -4.46 -4.58
C ALA A 219 10.43 -4.09 -5.90
N PHE A 220 10.30 -5.06 -6.81
CA PHE A 220 9.51 -4.90 -8.02
C PHE A 220 8.22 -5.71 -7.90
N CYS A 221 7.07 -5.09 -8.13
CA CYS A 221 5.80 -5.79 -8.16
C CYS A 221 4.91 -5.35 -9.32
N LEU A 222 4.20 -6.33 -9.88
CA LEU A 222 3.23 -6.12 -10.94
C LEU A 222 1.82 -6.30 -10.36
N VAL A 223 1.07 -5.20 -10.26
CA VAL A 223 -0.25 -5.17 -9.64
C VAL A 223 -1.31 -4.82 -10.69
N PRO A 224 -2.33 -5.69 -10.90
CA PRO A 224 -3.38 -5.41 -11.87
C PRO A 224 -4.07 -4.08 -11.60
N GLU A 225 -4.20 -3.28 -12.66
CA GLU A 225 -4.83 -1.97 -12.57
C GLU A 225 -6.26 -2.09 -12.05
N LEU A 226 -6.68 -1.11 -11.25
CA LEU A 226 -8.06 -1.01 -10.80
C LEU A 226 -8.83 -0.04 -11.69
N PRO A 227 -10.13 -0.28 -11.96
CA PRO A 227 -10.95 0.63 -12.74
C PRO A 227 -10.88 2.07 -12.18
N ARG A 228 -10.57 3.03 -13.06
CA ARG A 228 -10.40 4.46 -12.73
C ARG A 228 -9.27 4.78 -11.74
N SER A 229 -8.33 3.87 -11.44
CA SER A 229 -7.14 4.18 -10.61
C SER A 229 -6.17 5.15 -11.29
N GLY A 230 -6.10 5.13 -12.62
CA GLY A 230 -5.33 6.12 -13.38
C GLY A 230 -3.81 5.95 -13.35
N ALA A 231 -3.27 5.00 -12.58
CA ALA A 231 -1.84 4.74 -12.45
C ALA A 231 -1.33 3.71 -13.47
N ASN A 232 -0.16 3.98 -14.06
CA ASN A 232 0.57 3.04 -14.91
C ASN A 232 1.76 2.42 -14.17
N GLY A 233 2.52 3.28 -13.48
CA GLY A 233 3.65 2.94 -12.63
C GLY A 233 3.72 3.87 -11.43
N VAL A 234 4.48 3.47 -10.41
CA VAL A 234 4.87 4.32 -9.29
C VAL A 234 6.20 3.82 -8.72
N ALA A 235 7.12 4.76 -8.51
CA ALA A 235 8.34 4.57 -7.74
C ALA A 235 8.27 5.34 -6.43
N ARG A 236 8.64 4.67 -5.33
CA ARG A 236 8.73 5.32 -4.02
C ARG A 236 9.64 4.58 -3.06
N TRP A 237 10.09 5.32 -2.05
CA TRP A 237 10.82 4.79 -0.90
C TRP A 237 9.85 4.54 0.25
N LEU A 238 9.85 3.32 0.78
CA LEU A 238 9.04 2.92 1.91
C LEU A 238 9.67 3.42 3.24
N PRO A 239 8.89 3.51 4.34
CA PRO A 239 9.40 4.04 5.61
C PRO A 239 10.58 3.27 6.21
N ASP A 240 10.71 1.99 5.89
CA ASP A 240 11.83 1.12 6.30
C ASP A 240 13.10 1.30 5.44
N GLY A 241 13.04 2.16 4.42
CA GLY A 241 14.15 2.44 3.51
C GLY A 241 14.21 1.52 2.30
N GLN A 242 13.27 0.58 2.12
CA GLN A 242 13.16 -0.24 0.92
C GLN A 242 12.67 0.60 -0.27
N ALA A 243 13.29 0.45 -1.44
CA ALA A 243 12.78 1.03 -2.68
C ALA A 243 11.71 0.12 -3.29
N LEU A 244 10.61 0.70 -3.79
CA LEU A 244 9.53 -0.01 -4.46
C LEU A 244 9.30 0.58 -5.85
N ILE A 245 9.29 -0.29 -6.86
CA ILE A 245 8.74 -0.03 -8.20
C ILE A 245 7.51 -0.90 -8.36
N GLN A 246 6.34 -0.25 -8.44
CA GLN A 246 5.08 -0.92 -8.65
C GLN A 246 4.55 -0.55 -10.04
N MET A 247 4.21 -1.56 -10.83
CA MET A 247 3.71 -1.36 -12.19
C MET A 247 2.37 -2.04 -12.41
N SER A 248 1.66 -1.60 -13.44
CA SER A 248 0.50 -2.28 -14.01
C SER A 248 0.78 -2.68 -15.47
N LEU A 249 -0.09 -3.50 -16.06
CA LEU A 249 -0.07 -3.76 -17.51
C LEU A 249 -1.07 -2.86 -18.26
N ARG A 250 -1.40 -1.71 -17.68
CA ARG A 250 -2.34 -0.75 -18.26
C ARG A 250 -1.83 -0.27 -19.63
N HIS A 251 -2.73 -0.17 -20.60
CA HIS A 251 -2.47 0.03 -22.04
C HIS A 251 -1.95 -1.18 -22.82
N LYS A 252 -1.50 -2.23 -22.13
CA LYS A 252 -1.04 -3.52 -22.69
C LYS A 252 0.13 -3.45 -23.67
N TRP A 253 0.59 -2.30 -24.14
CA TRP A 253 1.68 -2.22 -25.12
C TRP A 253 3.04 -2.44 -24.47
N ALA A 254 3.84 -3.35 -25.03
CA ALA A 254 5.15 -3.72 -24.48
C ALA A 254 6.11 -2.53 -24.40
N ASP A 255 6.12 -1.66 -25.43
CA ASP A 255 6.95 -0.45 -25.45
C ASP A 255 6.62 0.52 -24.32
N VAL A 256 5.33 0.67 -24.00
CA VAL A 256 4.89 1.53 -22.90
C VAL A 256 5.30 0.92 -21.56
N PHE A 257 5.15 -0.39 -21.38
CA PHE A 257 5.59 -1.07 -20.16
C PHE A 257 7.08 -0.83 -19.89
N TRP A 258 7.95 -1.09 -20.87
CA TRP A 258 9.39 -0.94 -20.68
C TRP A 258 9.78 0.52 -20.44
N PHE A 259 9.19 1.46 -21.18
CA PHE A 259 9.41 2.88 -20.95
C PHE A 259 9.05 3.29 -19.52
N SER A 260 7.84 2.96 -19.06
CA SER A 260 7.40 3.27 -17.69
C SER A 260 8.31 2.61 -16.66
N PHE A 261 8.78 1.37 -16.85
CA PHE A 261 9.70 0.73 -15.91
C PHE A 261 11.00 1.53 -15.73
N PHE A 262 11.66 1.92 -16.84
CA PHE A 262 12.91 2.68 -16.76
C PHE A 262 12.69 4.11 -16.27
N HIS A 263 11.53 4.71 -16.55
CA HIS A 263 11.11 5.99 -15.97
C HIS A 263 11.03 5.88 -14.44
N GLU A 264 10.32 4.88 -13.91
CA GLU A 264 10.22 4.64 -12.47
C GLU A 264 11.59 4.32 -11.84
N ALA A 265 12.45 3.59 -12.55
CA ALA A 265 13.81 3.32 -12.10
C ALA A 265 14.65 4.61 -11.96
N CYS A 266 14.43 5.62 -12.81
CA CYS A 266 15.05 6.93 -12.68
C CYS A 266 14.70 7.59 -11.34
N HIS A 267 13.43 7.56 -10.94
CA HIS A 267 12.99 8.14 -9.67
C HIS A 267 13.68 7.48 -8.46
N ILE A 268 13.90 6.17 -8.50
CA ILE A 268 14.67 5.49 -7.45
C ILE A 268 16.13 5.96 -7.44
N LEU A 269 16.79 6.06 -8.60
CA LEU A 269 18.20 6.43 -8.72
C LEU A 269 18.49 7.91 -8.42
N ARG A 270 17.64 8.82 -8.90
CA ARG A 270 17.94 10.26 -8.97
C ARG A 270 17.07 11.10 -8.03
N HIS A 271 15.88 10.62 -7.66
CA HIS A 271 14.87 11.43 -6.95
C HIS A 271 14.64 11.01 -5.48
N ARG A 272 15.56 10.25 -4.88
CA ARG A 272 15.47 9.78 -3.48
C ARG A 272 15.31 10.91 -2.47
N ARG A 273 16.00 12.04 -2.66
CA ARG A 273 16.05 13.13 -1.66
C ARG A 273 14.75 13.92 -1.56
N GLN A 274 13.97 13.95 -2.65
CA GLN A 274 12.77 14.76 -2.75
C GLN A 274 11.58 14.11 -2.06
N ARG A 275 11.65 12.79 -1.74
CA ARG A 275 10.62 12.02 -1.03
C ARG A 275 9.21 12.20 -1.62
N ARG A 276 9.12 12.57 -2.89
CA ARG A 276 7.86 12.79 -3.62
C ARG A 276 7.48 11.48 -4.30
N ILE A 277 6.22 11.10 -4.13
CA ILE A 277 5.65 9.96 -4.85
C ILE A 277 5.20 10.47 -6.21
N VAL A 278 5.79 9.90 -7.25
CA VAL A 278 5.44 10.17 -8.64
C VAL A 278 4.70 8.97 -9.18
N VAL A 279 3.53 9.20 -9.78
CA VAL A 279 2.70 8.14 -10.36
C VAL A 279 2.53 8.43 -11.83
N ASP A 280 3.17 7.64 -12.68
CA ASP A 280 3.05 7.76 -14.12
C ASP A 280 1.58 7.57 -14.57
N GLY A 281 1.15 8.43 -15.50
CA GLY A 281 -0.22 8.54 -15.99
C GLY A 281 -1.12 9.49 -15.20
N LEU A 282 -0.65 10.05 -14.08
CA LEU A 282 -1.37 11.04 -13.27
C LEU A 282 -0.65 12.40 -13.32
N GLY A 283 -1.36 13.43 -13.80
CA GLY A 283 -0.78 14.78 -13.93
C GLY A 283 -0.23 15.31 -12.61
N GLY A 284 1.09 15.48 -12.56
CA GLY A 284 1.83 16.06 -11.44
C GLY A 284 1.71 17.58 -11.34
N GLU A 285 2.14 18.13 -10.21
CA GLU A 285 2.31 19.58 -10.05
C GLU A 285 3.36 20.11 -11.04
N PRO A 286 3.29 21.39 -11.47
CA PRO A 286 4.30 21.99 -12.35
C PRO A 286 5.74 21.86 -11.84
N ALA A 287 5.93 21.82 -10.51
CA ALA A 287 7.23 21.62 -9.87
C ALA A 287 7.81 20.19 -10.03
N LEU A 288 7.05 19.24 -10.59
CA LEU A 288 7.52 17.89 -10.93
C LEU A 288 8.06 17.81 -12.37
N THR A 289 7.81 18.83 -13.21
CA THR A 289 8.10 18.78 -14.66
C THR A 289 9.57 18.49 -14.97
N GLU A 290 10.51 19.01 -14.18
CA GLU A 290 11.94 18.73 -14.37
C GLU A 290 12.27 17.26 -14.09
N MET A 291 11.72 16.68 -13.01
CA MET A 291 11.92 15.27 -12.68
C MET A 291 11.32 14.34 -13.73
N GLU A 292 10.12 14.66 -14.22
CA GLU A 292 9.46 13.92 -15.30
C GLU A 292 10.29 13.96 -16.59
N THR A 293 10.80 15.15 -16.95
CA THR A 293 11.65 15.32 -18.15
C THR A 293 12.94 14.53 -18.01
N GLU A 294 13.57 14.54 -16.82
CA GLU A 294 14.76 13.76 -16.54
C GLU A 294 14.49 12.25 -16.57
N ALA A 295 13.35 11.80 -16.03
CA ALA A 295 12.94 10.40 -16.07
C ALA A 295 12.61 9.92 -17.49
N ASP A 296 11.94 10.74 -18.30
CA ASP A 296 11.66 10.45 -19.71
C ASP A 296 12.94 10.33 -20.55
N ALA A 297 13.90 11.25 -20.35
CA ALA A 297 15.20 11.20 -21.01
C ALA A 297 15.98 9.95 -20.57
N PHE A 298 16.05 9.69 -19.26
CA PHE A 298 16.72 8.50 -18.73
C PHE A 298 16.13 7.20 -19.28
N ALA A 299 14.80 7.09 -19.36
CA ALA A 299 14.14 5.91 -19.88
C ALA A 299 14.46 5.68 -21.36
N SER A 300 14.38 6.74 -22.16
CA SER A 300 14.71 6.70 -23.60
C SER A 300 16.15 6.27 -23.84
N ASP A 301 17.09 6.84 -23.10
CA ASP A 301 18.52 6.65 -23.28
C ASP A 301 19.03 5.30 -22.74
N MET A 302 18.42 4.81 -21.66
CA MET A 302 18.70 3.45 -21.15
C MET A 302 18.20 2.39 -22.12
N LEU A 303 17.01 2.58 -22.71
CA LEU A 303 16.47 1.63 -23.69
C LEU A 303 17.28 1.66 -24.98
N ILE A 304 17.52 2.84 -25.55
CA ILE A 304 18.27 2.99 -26.81
C ILE A 304 19.40 3.99 -26.59
N PRO A 305 20.68 3.57 -26.70
CA PRO A 305 21.83 4.45 -26.53
C PRO A 305 21.73 5.70 -27.43
N PRO A 306 21.96 6.92 -26.90
CA PRO A 306 21.74 8.17 -27.63
C PRO A 306 22.51 8.27 -28.96
N GLY A 307 23.78 7.83 -28.98
CA GLY A 307 24.61 7.86 -30.18
C GLY A 307 24.04 6.96 -31.28
N SER A 308 23.73 5.70 -30.94
CA SER A 308 23.11 4.76 -31.89
C SER A 308 21.75 5.24 -32.38
N TRP A 309 20.94 5.86 -31.52
CA TRP A 309 19.66 6.45 -31.91
C TRP A 309 19.84 7.59 -32.92
N GLN A 310 20.78 8.49 -32.65
CA GLN A 310 21.06 9.63 -33.52
C GLN A 310 21.53 9.18 -34.91
N ASP A 311 22.43 8.19 -34.97
CA ASP A 311 22.91 7.62 -36.23
C ASP A 311 21.76 7.00 -37.04
N PHE A 312 20.92 6.19 -36.40
CA PHE A 312 19.76 5.58 -37.04
C PHE A 312 18.72 6.60 -37.55
N CYS A 313 18.49 7.68 -36.80
CA CYS A 313 17.61 8.77 -37.25
C CYS A 313 18.21 9.57 -38.41
N ASN A 314 19.53 9.76 -38.44
CA ASN A 314 20.23 10.46 -39.51
C ASN A 314 20.19 9.68 -40.83
N ASP A 315 20.28 8.35 -40.77
CA ASP A 315 20.13 7.48 -41.94
C ASP A 315 18.75 7.62 -42.60
N GLY A 316 17.72 7.92 -41.80
CA GLY A 316 16.37 8.25 -42.27
C GLY A 316 15.57 7.06 -42.85
N GLU A 317 16.11 5.85 -42.80
CA GLU A 317 15.44 4.64 -43.28
C GLU A 317 14.71 3.88 -42.15
N PHE A 318 13.39 4.07 -42.07
CA PHE A 318 12.54 3.40 -41.08
C PHE A 318 11.76 2.20 -41.64
N SER A 319 12.38 1.45 -42.56
CA SER A 319 11.78 0.23 -43.11
C SER A 319 11.66 -0.86 -42.04
N LEU A 320 10.80 -1.85 -42.26
CA LEU A 320 10.64 -2.99 -41.34
C LEU A 320 11.95 -3.77 -41.17
N ALA A 321 12.75 -3.88 -42.24
CA ALA A 321 14.06 -4.51 -42.22
C ALA A 321 15.06 -3.67 -41.42
N ALA A 322 15.20 -2.38 -41.75
CA ALA A 322 16.11 -1.46 -41.07
C ALA A 322 15.82 -1.36 -39.56
N THR A 323 14.53 -1.27 -39.18
CA THR A 323 14.12 -1.21 -37.78
C THR A 323 14.51 -2.49 -37.00
N ARG A 324 14.36 -3.67 -37.62
CA ARG A 324 14.76 -4.94 -37.00
C ARG A 324 16.28 -5.07 -36.89
N GLU A 325 16.99 -4.61 -37.90
CA GLU A 325 18.45 -4.63 -37.92
C GLU A 325 19.04 -3.69 -36.87
N PHE A 326 18.52 -2.48 -36.76
CA PHE A 326 18.86 -1.54 -35.69
C PHE A 326 18.54 -2.10 -34.30
N ALA A 327 17.34 -2.64 -34.10
CA ALA A 327 16.97 -3.25 -32.81
C ALA A 327 17.94 -4.38 -32.42
N ARG A 328 18.38 -5.19 -33.39
CA ARG A 328 19.37 -6.24 -33.18
C ARG A 328 20.75 -5.68 -32.83
N SER A 329 21.21 -4.62 -33.51
CA SER A 329 22.53 -4.05 -33.27
C SER A 329 22.67 -3.44 -31.87
N VAL A 330 21.57 -2.97 -31.29
CA VAL A 330 21.53 -2.46 -29.91
C VAL A 330 20.99 -3.49 -28.90
N GLU A 331 20.79 -4.76 -29.26
CA GLU A 331 20.31 -5.83 -28.37
C GLU A 331 18.96 -5.52 -27.67
N ILE A 332 17.97 -5.00 -28.40
CA ILE A 332 16.64 -4.69 -27.87
C ILE A 332 15.52 -5.20 -28.77
N ALA A 333 14.32 -5.35 -28.21
CA ALA A 333 13.17 -5.75 -29.01
C ALA A 333 12.71 -4.66 -30.00
N PRO A 334 12.32 -5.02 -31.24
CA PRO A 334 11.90 -4.06 -32.26
C PRO A 334 10.72 -3.16 -31.86
N PHE A 335 9.80 -3.64 -31.00
CA PHE A 335 8.68 -2.82 -30.53
C PHE A 335 9.15 -1.58 -29.74
N ILE A 336 10.32 -1.63 -29.08
CA ILE A 336 10.88 -0.48 -28.35
C ILE A 336 11.27 0.63 -29.34
N VAL A 337 11.96 0.26 -30.41
CA VAL A 337 12.37 1.19 -31.48
C VAL A 337 11.14 1.84 -32.11
N VAL A 338 10.13 1.03 -32.45
CA VAL A 338 8.85 1.55 -32.99
C VAL A 338 8.16 2.49 -32.02
N GLY A 339 8.14 2.16 -30.72
CA GLY A 339 7.58 3.04 -29.68
C GLY A 339 8.24 4.42 -29.66
N ARG A 340 9.58 4.47 -29.69
CA ARG A 340 10.34 5.73 -29.73
C ARG A 340 10.12 6.51 -31.02
N LEU A 341 10.18 5.85 -32.19
CA LEU A 341 9.91 6.48 -33.50
C LEU A 341 8.51 7.13 -33.53
N GLN A 342 7.48 6.44 -33.02
CA GLN A 342 6.11 6.94 -32.97
C GLN A 342 5.95 8.11 -31.99
N LYS A 343 6.57 8.01 -30.81
CA LYS A 343 6.51 9.05 -29.76
C LYS A 343 7.19 10.34 -30.21
N GLU A 344 8.36 10.23 -30.82
CA GLU A 344 9.15 11.35 -31.36
C GLU A 344 8.67 11.82 -32.75
N LYS A 345 7.62 11.19 -33.30
CA LYS A 345 6.96 11.57 -34.56
C LYS A 345 7.81 11.42 -35.82
N TRP A 346 8.83 10.56 -35.79
CA TRP A 346 9.56 10.13 -37.00
C TRP A 346 8.67 9.33 -37.94
N ILE A 347 7.74 8.56 -37.37
CA ILE A 347 6.74 7.78 -38.12
C ILE A 347 5.34 7.97 -37.51
N GLY A 348 4.30 7.70 -38.29
CA GLY A 348 2.92 7.68 -37.82
C GLY A 348 2.58 6.44 -36.97
N TYR A 349 1.60 6.55 -36.08
CA TYR A 349 1.18 5.45 -35.19
C TYR A 349 0.67 4.18 -35.89
N ASN A 350 0.29 4.28 -37.17
CA ASN A 350 -0.14 3.14 -37.99
C ASN A 350 1.03 2.43 -38.68
N GLN A 351 2.22 3.05 -38.73
CA GLN A 351 3.40 2.48 -39.37
C GLN A 351 4.10 1.48 -38.43
N LEU A 352 4.63 0.41 -39.01
CA LEU A 352 5.34 -0.67 -38.30
C LEU A 352 4.54 -1.33 -37.16
N ALA A 353 3.20 -1.24 -37.19
CA ALA A 353 2.33 -1.83 -36.18
C ALA A 353 2.51 -3.35 -36.02
N THR A 354 2.97 -4.05 -37.07
CA THR A 354 3.28 -5.49 -37.07
C THR A 354 4.47 -5.85 -36.17
N LEU A 355 5.32 -4.89 -35.81
CA LEU A 355 6.43 -5.08 -34.88
C LEU A 355 6.04 -4.82 -33.43
N LYS A 356 4.84 -4.25 -33.17
CA LYS A 356 4.39 -3.98 -31.80
C LYS A 356 3.80 -5.24 -31.15
N THR A 357 4.01 -5.35 -29.85
CA THR A 357 3.52 -6.48 -29.04
C THR A 357 2.67 -5.96 -27.89
N ARG A 358 1.66 -6.76 -27.50
CA ARG A 358 0.89 -6.53 -26.29
C ARG A 358 1.20 -7.59 -25.24
N TYR A 359 1.21 -7.17 -23.98
CA TYR A 359 1.29 -8.04 -22.81
C TYR A 359 -0.09 -8.20 -22.20
N GLU A 360 -0.43 -9.44 -21.84
CA GLU A 360 -1.66 -9.78 -21.15
C GLU A 360 -1.39 -10.53 -19.85
N TRP A 361 -2.28 -10.38 -18.87
CA TRP A 361 -2.18 -11.09 -17.59
C TRP A 361 -2.23 -12.61 -17.73
N SER A 362 -2.78 -13.12 -18.84
CA SER A 362 -2.79 -14.55 -19.17
C SER A 362 -1.41 -15.08 -19.57
N ASP A 363 -0.47 -14.20 -19.90
CA ASP A 363 0.88 -14.56 -20.35
C ASP A 363 1.86 -14.71 -19.16
N LEU A 364 1.38 -14.53 -17.92
CA LEU A 364 2.14 -14.66 -16.66
C LEU A 364 2.02 -16.06 -16.03
#